data_AF-A0A382GBF3-F1
#
_entry.id   AF-A0A382GBF3-F1
#
_cell.length_a   1.000
_cell.length_b   1.000
_cell.length_c   1.000
_cell.angle_alpha   90.00
_cell.angle_beta   90.00
_cell.angle_gamma   90.00
#
_symmetry.space_group_name_H-M   'P 1'
#
loop_
_entity.id
_entity.type
_entity.pdbx_description
1 polymer ?
#
loop_
_entity_poly.entity_id
_entity_poly.type
_entity_poly.pdbx_seq_one_letter_code
_entity_poly.pdbx_strand_id
1 'polypeptide(L)'
;MDGRVKTLHPKVFGGILADRENPQHLHDLEYLHGLEIDIVVVNFYPFVQEAVEKKLTFKKAIEFIDIGGPSMIRAAAKNYHSVLPICNPGLYSEFMDTFTETDGDIPLDFREKLAAEVFAMTADYETAIYNYFSMGNDELPENLNINLKKTSELRYGENPHQQAAFYIQPGKSLGWHQHQGKQLSYNNYTDMESAYAIPQEFDKPACAIIKHANPCGFGMGDNITEAYKRAVSADPVSYFGGIVGFNKKVDIETAQELIQPFLECIIAPSFSKEATEILKKKKNLRVISVNPDYNEAFISIKSVAGGYLFQQKDSILGGVNNLNIVTKRKPTDNEFNAMDVGWKLVRQVKSNAIVLADNM
;
A
#
# COMPACT_ATOMS: atom_id res chain seq x y z
N MET A 1 9.08 32.98 21.30
CA MET A 1 9.26 31.93 20.26
C MET A 1 8.67 30.59 20.70
N ASP A 2 7.90 30.51 21.80
CA ASP A 2 7.03 29.37 22.17
C ASP A 2 7.64 27.96 21.97
N GLY A 3 8.93 27.80 22.30
CA GLY A 3 9.65 26.54 22.16
C GLY A 3 10.26 26.24 20.79
N ARG A 4 10.07 27.09 19.76
CA ARG A 4 10.59 26.89 18.39
C ARG A 4 12.12 26.80 18.27
N VAL A 5 12.84 27.42 19.20
CA VAL A 5 14.32 27.49 19.19
C VAL A 5 14.94 26.82 20.43
N LYS A 6 14.22 25.93 21.10
CA LYS A 6 14.64 25.33 22.37
C LYS A 6 15.96 24.55 22.27
N THR A 7 16.20 23.89 21.14
CA THR A 7 17.36 23.01 20.95
C THR A 7 18.36 23.52 19.92
N LEU A 8 18.03 24.59 19.18
CA LEU A 8 18.87 25.20 18.15
C LEU A 8 19.98 26.06 18.79
N HIS A 9 20.91 25.40 19.48
CA HIS A 9 21.97 26.03 20.23
C HIS A 9 23.35 25.42 19.90
N PRO A 10 24.41 26.22 19.69
CA PRO A 10 25.74 25.72 19.37
C PRO A 10 26.30 24.70 20.37
N LYS A 11 25.99 24.83 21.66
CA LYS A 11 26.39 23.81 22.66
C LYS A 11 25.78 22.43 22.43
N VAL A 12 24.53 22.38 21.96
CA VAL A 12 23.85 21.11 21.65
C VAL A 12 24.40 20.55 20.34
N PHE A 13 24.41 21.37 19.29
CA PHE A 13 24.86 20.92 17.97
C PHE A 13 26.36 20.65 17.92
N GLY A 14 27.17 21.40 18.65
CA GLY A 14 28.60 21.14 18.82
C GLY A 14 28.84 19.80 19.50
N GLY A 15 28.10 19.50 20.57
CA GLY A 15 28.18 18.20 21.24
C GLY A 15 27.80 17.01 20.36
N ILE A 16 26.89 17.23 19.40
CA ILE A 16 26.46 16.21 18.44
C ILE A 16 27.41 16.10 17.23
N LEU A 17 27.91 17.22 16.70
CA LEU A 17 28.63 17.28 15.42
C LEU A 17 30.15 17.29 15.56
N ALA A 18 30.69 17.44 16.76
CA ALA A 18 32.12 17.34 16.96
C ALA A 18 32.61 15.95 16.52
N ASP A 19 33.47 15.96 15.51
CA ASP A 19 34.25 14.79 15.12
C ASP A 19 35.33 14.57 16.17
N ARG A 20 35.22 13.47 16.91
CA ARG A 20 36.08 13.19 18.06
C ARG A 20 37.49 12.78 17.65
N GLU A 21 37.70 12.43 16.38
CA GLU A 21 39.03 12.17 15.82
C GLU A 21 39.74 13.45 15.37
N ASN A 22 39.05 14.60 15.38
CA ASN A 22 39.59 15.90 14.99
C ASN A 22 39.86 16.79 16.22
N PRO A 23 41.14 17.00 16.60
CA PRO A 23 41.49 17.82 17.76
C PRO A 23 40.97 19.26 17.71
N GLN A 24 40.83 19.84 16.51
CA GLN A 24 40.29 21.20 16.37
C GLN A 24 38.81 21.26 16.75
N HIS A 25 38.03 20.23 16.38
CA HIS A 25 36.61 20.18 16.74
C HIS A 25 36.40 20.05 18.26
N LEU A 26 37.26 19.30 18.95
CA LEU A 26 37.22 19.19 20.41
C LEU A 26 37.59 20.51 21.10
N HIS A 27 38.62 21.21 20.60
CA HIS A 27 38.97 22.55 21.08
C HIS A 27 37.81 23.55 20.88
N ASP A 28 37.18 23.55 19.70
CA ASP A 28 36.04 24.43 19.42
C ASP A 28 34.84 24.11 20.32
N LEU A 29 34.60 22.83 20.63
CA LEU A 29 33.56 22.41 21.57
C LEU A 29 33.83 22.90 23.00
N GLU A 30 35.08 22.79 23.46
CA GLU A 30 35.52 23.30 24.76
C GLU A 30 35.39 24.83 24.84
N TYR A 31 35.79 25.54 23.79
CA TYR A 31 35.62 27.00 23.68
C TYR A 31 34.15 27.42 23.79
N LEU A 32 33.24 26.62 23.20
CA LEU A 32 31.79 26.83 23.32
C LEU A 32 31.24 26.44 24.69
N HIS A 33 32.06 25.90 25.61
CA HIS A 33 31.62 25.27 26.87
C HIS A 33 30.50 24.24 26.61
N GLY A 34 30.65 23.45 25.55
CA GLY A 34 29.79 22.32 25.23
C GLY A 34 30.31 21.02 25.82
N LEU A 35 29.48 19.98 25.74
CA LEU A 35 29.83 18.62 26.15
C LEU A 35 29.57 17.68 24.97
N GLU A 36 30.35 16.62 24.87
CA GLU A 36 30.09 15.54 23.92
C GLU A 36 28.73 14.90 24.21
N ILE A 37 28.04 14.48 23.15
CA ILE A 37 26.78 13.75 23.22
C ILE A 37 26.96 12.40 22.53
N ASP A 38 26.80 11.32 23.27
CA ASP A 38 26.99 9.95 22.77
C ASP A 38 25.74 9.39 22.08
N ILE A 39 24.55 9.80 22.52
CA ILE A 39 23.28 9.25 22.05
C ILE A 39 22.28 10.39 21.87
N VAL A 40 21.61 10.40 20.72
CA VAL A 40 20.48 11.29 20.44
C VAL A 40 19.26 10.43 20.16
N VAL A 41 18.27 10.50 21.05
CA VAL A 41 16.98 9.82 20.90
C VAL A 41 15.88 10.82 20.59
N VAL A 42 15.37 10.81 19.37
CA VAL A 42 14.32 11.75 18.91
C VAL A 42 13.33 11.01 18.02
N ASN A 43 12.05 11.10 18.34
CA ASN A 43 10.95 10.70 17.47
C ASN A 43 10.15 11.93 17.03
N PHE A 44 9.47 11.83 15.89
CA PHE A 44 8.58 12.88 15.42
C PHE A 44 7.15 12.59 15.83
N TYR A 45 6.43 13.65 16.21
CA TYR A 45 4.97 13.58 16.19
C TYR A 45 4.51 13.49 14.73
N PRO A 46 3.51 12.65 14.42
CA PRO A 46 3.04 12.49 13.05
C PRO A 46 2.30 13.77 12.60
N PHE A 47 3.04 14.69 11.97
CA PHE A 47 2.55 15.95 11.40
C PHE A 47 1.27 15.74 10.58
N VAL A 48 1.28 14.74 9.71
CA VAL A 48 0.14 14.41 8.84
C VAL A 48 -1.06 13.99 9.67
N GLN A 49 -0.86 13.15 10.68
CA GLN A 49 -1.97 12.64 11.49
C GLN A 49 -2.65 13.79 12.23
N GLU A 50 -1.87 14.64 12.91
CA GLU A 50 -2.39 15.78 13.64
C GLU A 50 -3.05 16.84 12.73
N ALA A 51 -2.45 17.16 11.58
CA ALA A 51 -3.00 18.15 10.66
C ALA A 51 -4.24 17.65 9.90
N VAL A 52 -4.22 16.39 9.47
CA VAL A 52 -5.30 15.77 8.67
C VAL A 52 -6.47 15.36 9.56
N GLU A 53 -6.24 14.70 10.71
CA GLU A 53 -7.32 14.26 11.61
C GLU A 53 -8.10 15.46 12.17
N LYS A 54 -7.40 16.56 12.48
CA LYS A 54 -8.04 17.77 13.02
C LYS A 54 -8.57 18.74 11.96
N LYS A 55 -8.47 18.38 10.67
CA LYS A 55 -8.88 19.22 9.51
C LYS A 55 -8.42 20.67 9.67
N LEU A 56 -7.17 20.85 10.10
CA LEU A 56 -6.66 22.17 10.44
C LEU A 56 -6.56 23.04 9.20
N THR A 57 -6.82 24.34 9.39
CA THR A 57 -6.47 25.32 8.36
C THR A 57 -4.96 25.30 8.13
N PHE A 58 -4.54 25.58 6.90
CA PHE A 58 -3.12 25.64 6.52
C PHE A 58 -2.25 26.40 7.53
N LYS A 59 -2.71 27.57 7.98
CA LYS A 59 -2.02 28.40 8.99
C LYS A 59 -1.80 27.68 10.33
N LYS A 60 -2.74 26.82 10.75
CA LYS A 60 -2.61 26.03 11.98
C LYS A 60 -1.74 24.79 11.78
N ALA A 61 -1.73 24.19 10.59
CA ALA A 61 -0.86 23.05 10.30
C ALA A 61 0.62 23.43 10.34
N ILE A 62 1.01 24.62 9.86
CA ILE A 62 2.39 25.12 9.91
C ILE A 62 3.00 25.07 11.32
N GLU A 63 2.20 25.30 12.36
CA GLU A 63 2.68 25.31 13.74
C GLU A 63 3.13 23.92 14.25
N PHE A 64 2.74 22.84 13.56
CA PHE A 64 3.14 21.46 13.88
C PHE A 64 4.42 21.02 13.15
N ILE A 65 5.02 21.88 12.34
CA ILE A 65 6.30 21.58 11.69
C ILE A 65 7.42 21.73 12.73
N ASP A 66 8.05 20.62 13.09
CA ASP A 66 9.19 20.58 13.99
C ASP A 66 10.47 20.91 13.21
N ILE A 67 11.22 21.88 13.72
CA ILE A 67 12.53 22.27 13.19
C ILE A 67 13.65 21.68 14.04
N GLY A 68 13.45 21.64 15.36
CA GLY A 68 14.49 21.26 16.32
C GLY A 68 14.75 19.75 16.29
N GLY A 69 13.69 18.95 16.32
CA GLY A 69 13.77 17.48 16.27
C GLY A 69 14.53 16.99 15.03
N PRO A 70 14.06 17.31 13.79
CA PRO A 70 14.74 16.92 12.56
C PRO A 70 16.19 17.41 12.49
N SER A 71 16.47 18.64 12.93
CA SER A 71 17.83 19.17 12.91
C SER A 71 18.78 18.37 13.82
N MET A 72 18.37 18.07 15.05
CA MET A 72 19.20 17.32 16.01
C MET A 72 19.47 15.89 15.55
N ILE A 73 18.42 15.17 15.14
CA ILE A 73 18.57 13.75 14.78
C ILE A 73 19.36 13.60 13.46
N ARG A 74 19.21 14.52 12.50
CA ARG A 74 20.04 14.56 11.29
C ARG A 74 21.49 14.89 11.59
N ALA A 75 21.75 15.78 12.55
CA ALA A 75 23.11 16.06 13.01
C ALA A 75 23.76 14.81 13.62
N ALA A 76 23.02 14.05 14.43
CA ALA A 76 23.50 12.80 15.00
C ALA A 76 23.74 11.73 13.92
N ALA A 77 22.82 11.58 12.97
CA ALA A 77 22.96 10.65 11.85
C ALA A 77 24.12 11.02 10.90
N LYS A 78 24.41 12.31 10.72
CA LYS A 78 25.61 12.75 9.99
C LYS A 78 26.88 12.32 10.72
N ASN A 79 26.90 12.41 12.06
CA ASN A 79 28.05 12.08 12.89
C ASN A 79 27.95 10.67 13.51
N TYR A 80 27.36 9.72 12.79
CA TYR A 80 27.03 8.39 13.32
C TYR A 80 28.25 7.62 13.85
N HIS A 81 29.45 7.93 13.36
CA HIS A 81 30.71 7.38 13.86
C HIS A 81 30.90 7.66 15.36
N SER A 82 30.52 8.86 15.82
CA SER A 82 30.71 9.29 17.22
C SER A 82 29.41 9.33 18.02
N VAL A 83 28.24 9.43 17.38
CA VAL A 83 26.95 9.63 18.05
C VAL A 83 25.92 8.61 17.57
N LEU A 84 25.21 7.96 18.49
CA LEU A 84 24.18 6.97 18.19
C LEU A 84 22.82 7.66 17.94
N PRO A 85 22.28 7.61 16.70
CA PRO A 85 21.08 8.35 16.35
C PRO A 85 19.85 7.42 16.36
N ILE A 86 19.05 7.45 17.42
CA ILE A 86 17.93 6.51 17.59
C ILE A 86 16.60 7.25 17.41
N CYS A 87 15.80 6.84 16.42
CA CYS A 87 14.51 7.49 16.14
C CYS A 87 13.28 6.59 16.16
N ASN A 88 13.47 5.27 16.18
CA ASN A 88 12.39 4.29 16.13
C ASN A 88 12.36 3.49 17.45
N PRO A 89 11.29 3.60 18.26
CA PRO A 89 11.13 2.81 19.48
C PRO A 89 11.21 1.29 19.27
N GLY A 90 10.86 0.81 18.07
CA GLY A 90 10.99 -0.61 17.71
C GLY A 90 12.42 -1.14 17.69
N LEU A 91 13.43 -0.25 17.63
CA LEU A 91 14.85 -0.61 17.66
C LEU A 91 15.43 -0.66 19.08
N TYR A 92 14.67 -0.27 20.10
CA TYR A 92 15.22 -0.16 21.47
C TYR A 92 15.70 -1.50 22.01
N SER A 93 14.96 -2.60 21.78
CA SER A 93 15.39 -3.93 22.23
C SER A 93 16.72 -4.32 21.59
N GLU A 94 16.78 -4.23 20.26
CA GLU A 94 17.98 -4.58 19.48
C GLU A 94 19.19 -3.73 19.90
N PHE A 95 18.98 -2.44 20.15
CA PHE A 95 20.01 -1.54 20.67
C PHE A 95 20.49 -1.95 22.07
N MET A 96 19.58 -2.23 23.01
CA MET A 96 19.94 -2.63 24.38
C MET A 96 20.71 -3.96 24.40
N ASP A 97 20.29 -4.92 23.56
CA ASP A 97 20.97 -6.20 23.40
C ASP A 97 22.39 -5.98 22.87
N THR A 98 22.53 -5.21 21.77
CA THR A 98 23.83 -4.86 21.17
C THR A 98 24.74 -4.12 22.16
N PHE A 99 24.20 -3.15 22.90
CA PHE A 99 24.95 -2.38 23.90
C PHE A 99 25.49 -3.29 25.00
N THR A 100 24.68 -4.24 25.47
CA THR A 100 25.09 -5.20 26.51
C THR A 100 26.15 -6.18 26.00
N GLU A 101 25.99 -6.70 24.78
CA GLU A 101 26.92 -7.66 24.17
C GLU A 101 28.29 -7.04 23.84
N THR A 102 28.33 -5.74 23.57
CA THR A 102 29.54 -5.03 23.16
C THR A 102 30.15 -4.13 24.25
N ASP A 103 29.61 -4.19 25.48
CA ASP A 103 30.03 -3.33 26.59
C ASP A 103 30.03 -1.83 26.22
N GLY A 104 29.02 -1.43 25.45
CA GLY A 104 28.86 -0.06 24.93
C GLY A 104 29.64 0.27 23.66
N ASP A 105 30.52 -0.60 23.16
CA ASP A 105 31.25 -0.40 21.90
C ASP A 105 30.40 -0.82 20.69
N ILE A 106 29.38 -0.02 20.39
CA ILE A 106 28.41 -0.33 19.33
C ILE A 106 29.11 -0.45 17.97
N PRO A 107 28.96 -1.59 17.26
CA PRO A 107 29.58 -1.83 15.97
C PRO A 107 29.18 -0.80 14.90
N LEU A 108 30.13 -0.44 14.03
CA LEU A 108 29.94 0.60 13.01
C LEU A 108 28.75 0.32 12.07
N ASP A 109 28.55 -0.93 11.66
CA ASP A 109 27.44 -1.37 10.83
C ASP A 109 26.07 -1.13 11.49
N PHE A 110 25.97 -1.33 12.81
CA PHE A 110 24.78 -0.98 13.56
C PHE A 110 24.56 0.54 13.60
N ARG A 111 25.62 1.33 13.76
CA ARG A 111 25.55 2.81 13.71
C ARG A 111 25.08 3.31 12.34
N GLU A 112 25.57 2.72 11.26
CA GLU A 112 25.14 3.02 9.89
C GLU A 112 23.66 2.69 9.67
N LYS A 113 23.21 1.54 10.17
CA LYS A 113 21.80 1.15 10.16
C LYS A 113 20.93 2.19 10.88
N LEU A 114 21.33 2.64 12.06
CA LEU A 114 20.62 3.68 12.81
C LEU A 114 20.56 5.01 12.03
N ALA A 115 21.66 5.43 11.42
CA ALA A 115 21.71 6.65 10.61
C ALA A 115 20.80 6.57 9.37
N ALA A 116 20.77 5.42 8.69
CA ALA A 116 19.89 5.18 7.55
C ALA A 116 18.41 5.26 7.95
N GLU A 117 18.03 4.68 9.09
CA GLU A 117 16.66 4.78 9.64
C GLU A 117 16.25 6.23 9.94
N VAL A 118 17.18 7.04 10.46
CA VAL A 118 16.93 8.48 10.67
C VAL A 118 16.67 9.21 9.36
N PHE A 119 17.51 9.01 8.35
CA PHE A 119 17.33 9.68 7.07
C PHE A 119 16.04 9.24 6.38
N ALA A 120 15.67 7.95 6.47
CA ALA A 120 14.37 7.47 6.01
C ALA A 120 13.21 8.18 6.72
N MET A 121 13.21 8.21 8.06
CA MET A 121 12.18 8.91 8.84
C MET A 121 12.08 10.41 8.46
N THR A 122 13.20 11.09 8.25
CA THR A 122 13.19 12.51 7.83
C THR A 122 12.68 12.70 6.40
N ALA A 123 12.98 11.77 5.48
CA ALA A 123 12.43 11.81 4.13
C ALA A 123 10.91 11.58 4.13
N ASP A 124 10.40 10.69 4.99
CA ASP A 124 8.96 10.50 5.22
C ASP A 124 8.31 11.82 5.69
N TYR A 125 8.95 12.47 6.66
CA TYR A 125 8.46 13.70 7.27
C TYR A 125 8.39 14.87 6.27
N GLU A 126 9.44 15.10 5.49
CA GLU A 126 9.47 16.17 4.50
C GLU A 126 8.52 15.90 3.32
N THR A 127 8.39 14.63 2.90
CA THR A 127 7.41 14.23 1.86
C THR A 127 5.98 14.54 2.32
N ALA A 128 5.68 14.24 3.58
CA ALA A 128 4.40 14.53 4.21
C ALA A 128 4.08 16.03 4.21
N ILE A 129 5.06 16.87 4.59
CA ILE A 129 4.92 18.34 4.57
C ILE A 129 4.70 18.80 3.13
N TYR A 130 5.56 18.43 2.19
CA TYR A 130 5.43 18.83 0.79
C TYR A 130 4.05 18.47 0.20
N ASN A 131 3.60 17.23 0.42
CA ASN A 131 2.32 16.76 -0.09
C ASN A 131 1.16 17.56 0.51
N TYR A 132 1.20 17.90 1.81
CA TYR A 132 0.18 18.74 2.45
C TYR A 132 0.10 20.15 1.81
N PHE A 133 1.24 20.77 1.50
CA PHE A 133 1.29 22.08 0.85
C PHE A 133 0.85 22.03 -0.62
N SER A 134 0.94 20.87 -1.26
CA SER A 134 0.62 20.65 -2.66
C SER A 134 -0.83 20.21 -2.92
N MET A 135 -1.59 19.83 -1.87
CA MET A 135 -2.97 19.32 -1.95
C MET A 135 -4.03 20.33 -2.44
N GLY A 136 -3.64 21.55 -2.83
CA GLY A 136 -4.56 22.65 -3.15
C GLY A 136 -5.02 22.77 -4.61
N ASN A 137 -4.43 22.01 -5.53
CA ASN A 137 -4.79 22.06 -6.95
C ASN A 137 -5.36 20.71 -7.37
N ASP A 138 -6.53 20.68 -8.01
CA ASP A 138 -7.11 19.50 -8.69
C ASP A 138 -6.29 19.03 -9.92
N GLU A 139 -5.01 19.41 -9.95
CA GLU A 139 -4.06 19.16 -11.03
C GLU A 139 -3.03 18.09 -10.61
N LEU A 140 -2.44 17.45 -11.63
CA LEU A 140 -1.30 16.55 -11.42
C LEU A 140 -0.16 17.35 -10.79
N PRO A 141 0.45 16.87 -9.68
CA PRO A 141 1.47 17.65 -8.98
C PRO A 141 2.73 17.80 -9.84
N GLU A 142 3.39 18.95 -9.77
CA GLU A 142 4.65 19.21 -10.48
C GLU A 142 5.75 18.24 -10.02
N ASN A 143 5.83 17.95 -8.71
CA ASN A 143 6.68 16.91 -8.17
C ASN A 143 5.85 15.80 -7.53
N LEU A 144 6.15 14.56 -7.91
CA LEU A 144 5.50 13.36 -7.39
C LEU A 144 6.41 12.70 -6.33
N ASN A 145 6.09 12.93 -5.05
CA ASN A 145 6.82 12.35 -3.93
C ASN A 145 6.04 11.19 -3.31
N ILE A 146 6.51 9.96 -3.58
CA ILE A 146 5.90 8.74 -3.07
C ILE A 146 6.89 8.06 -2.15
N ASN A 147 6.56 8.08 -0.87
CA ASN A 147 7.33 7.40 0.14
C ASN A 147 6.63 6.08 0.52
N LEU A 148 7.39 4.99 0.45
CA LEU A 148 6.88 3.63 0.60
C LEU A 148 7.82 2.83 1.50
N LYS A 149 7.23 2.10 2.44
CA LYS A 149 7.92 1.16 3.32
C LYS A 149 7.67 -0.27 2.86
N LYS A 150 8.74 -1.05 2.75
CA LYS A 150 8.64 -2.48 2.42
C LYS A 150 7.85 -3.21 3.50
N THR A 151 6.81 -3.93 3.08
CA THR A 151 5.96 -4.73 3.98
C THR A 151 6.25 -6.23 3.83
N SER A 152 6.58 -6.69 2.62
CA SER A 152 6.88 -8.09 2.37
C SER A 152 7.89 -8.25 1.24
N GLU A 153 8.94 -9.03 1.45
CA GLU A 153 9.80 -9.51 0.38
C GLU A 153 9.06 -10.63 -0.37
N LEU A 154 8.94 -10.54 -1.69
CA LEU A 154 8.26 -11.56 -2.49
C LEU A 154 9.28 -12.60 -2.98
N ARG A 155 8.79 -13.81 -3.28
CA ARG A 155 9.64 -14.90 -3.75
C ARG A 155 10.40 -14.55 -5.05
N TYR A 156 9.73 -13.84 -5.94
CA TYR A 156 10.24 -13.28 -7.20
C TYR A 156 9.19 -12.32 -7.79
N GLY A 157 9.55 -11.60 -8.85
CA GLY A 157 8.68 -10.71 -9.62
C GLY A 157 7.70 -11.46 -10.53
N GLU A 158 7.47 -10.95 -11.73
CA GLU A 158 6.63 -11.64 -12.71
C GLU A 158 7.24 -13.00 -13.12
N ASN A 159 8.57 -13.08 -13.16
CA ASN A 159 9.34 -14.27 -13.49
C ASN A 159 10.38 -14.62 -12.40
N PRO A 160 10.79 -15.91 -12.25
CA PRO A 160 11.67 -16.37 -11.16
C PRO A 160 13.03 -15.68 -11.02
N HIS A 161 13.57 -15.09 -12.09
CA HIS A 161 14.87 -14.43 -12.10
C HIS A 161 14.80 -12.96 -11.61
N GLN A 162 13.60 -12.42 -11.38
CA GLN A 162 13.37 -11.04 -10.98
C GLN A 162 13.14 -10.99 -9.47
N GLN A 163 13.81 -10.09 -8.75
CA GLN A 163 13.51 -9.80 -7.35
C GLN A 163 12.28 -8.89 -7.24
N ALA A 164 11.49 -9.04 -6.18
CA ALA A 164 10.31 -8.19 -5.96
C ALA A 164 9.96 -8.08 -4.47
N ALA A 165 9.31 -6.99 -4.12
CA ALA A 165 8.78 -6.74 -2.78
C ALA A 165 7.47 -5.94 -2.87
N PHE A 166 6.61 -6.11 -1.87
CA PHE A 166 5.39 -5.33 -1.70
C PHE A 166 5.62 -4.19 -0.70
N TYR A 167 5.18 -2.99 -1.06
CA TYR A 167 5.39 -1.78 -0.27
C TYR A 167 4.07 -1.05 -0.01
N ILE A 168 3.98 -0.36 1.12
CA ILE A 168 2.85 0.50 1.48
C ILE A 168 3.33 1.85 1.98
N GLN A 169 2.46 2.86 1.95
CA GLN A 169 2.74 4.13 2.58
C GLN A 169 2.89 3.95 4.11
N PRO A 170 3.90 4.57 4.75
CA PRO A 170 4.02 4.57 6.22
C PRO A 170 2.71 4.98 6.91
N GLY A 171 2.31 4.24 7.93
CA GLY A 171 1.08 4.51 8.71
C GLY A 171 -0.24 4.10 8.05
N LYS A 172 -0.24 3.62 6.79
CA LYS A 172 -1.43 3.04 6.17
C LYS A 172 -1.59 1.57 6.54
N SER A 173 -2.84 1.13 6.70
CA SER A 173 -3.18 -0.29 6.78
C SER A 173 -3.24 -0.90 5.37
N LEU A 174 -3.14 -2.23 5.29
CA LEU A 174 -3.22 -2.96 4.02
C LEU A 174 -4.60 -2.90 3.36
N GLY A 175 -5.66 -2.72 4.16
CA GLY A 175 -7.04 -2.82 3.68
C GLY A 175 -7.53 -4.24 3.43
N TRP A 176 -6.65 -5.24 3.49
CA TRP A 176 -6.98 -6.65 3.31
C TRP A 176 -6.26 -7.54 4.32
N HIS A 177 -6.76 -8.77 4.50
CA HIS A 177 -6.21 -9.76 5.41
C HIS A 177 -6.20 -11.14 4.76
N GLN A 178 -5.05 -11.81 4.81
CA GLN A 178 -4.87 -13.18 4.35
C GLN A 178 -5.11 -14.17 5.51
N HIS A 179 -6.22 -14.90 5.46
CA HIS A 179 -6.63 -15.86 6.49
C HIS A 179 -5.83 -17.17 6.46
N GLN A 180 -5.38 -17.57 5.27
CA GLN A 180 -4.64 -18.82 5.05
C GLN A 180 -3.89 -18.80 3.70
N GLY A 181 -3.18 -19.89 3.42
CA GLY A 181 -2.53 -20.15 2.14
C GLY A 181 -1.06 -19.80 2.11
N LYS A 182 -0.43 -20.02 0.96
CA LYS A 182 0.97 -19.63 0.73
C LYS A 182 1.13 -18.11 0.69
N GLN A 183 2.35 -17.63 0.86
CA GLN A 183 2.70 -16.23 0.58
C GLN A 183 2.24 -15.83 -0.84
N LEU A 184 1.76 -14.59 -0.98
CA LEU A 184 1.37 -14.03 -2.28
C LEU A 184 2.58 -13.85 -3.20
N SER A 185 2.39 -14.21 -4.48
CA SER A 185 3.34 -13.90 -5.54
C SER A 185 3.09 -12.49 -6.11
N TYR A 186 4.03 -11.97 -6.89
CA TYR A 186 3.86 -10.71 -7.62
C TYR A 186 2.57 -10.69 -8.45
N ASN A 187 2.34 -11.73 -9.24
CA ASN A 187 1.14 -11.85 -10.09
C ASN A 187 -0.15 -12.02 -9.27
N ASN A 188 -0.07 -12.57 -8.05
CA ASN A 188 -1.26 -12.65 -7.20
C ASN A 188 -1.76 -11.26 -6.82
N TYR A 189 -0.88 -10.30 -6.52
CA TYR A 189 -1.29 -8.93 -6.18
C TYR A 189 -2.06 -8.26 -7.33
N THR A 190 -1.56 -8.36 -8.56
CA THR A 190 -2.20 -7.75 -9.73
C THR A 190 -3.54 -8.42 -10.07
N ASP A 191 -3.59 -9.75 -10.00
CA ASP A 191 -4.81 -10.49 -10.34
C ASP A 191 -5.89 -10.34 -9.27
N MET A 192 -5.51 -10.24 -7.99
CA MET A 192 -6.44 -10.00 -6.87
C MET A 192 -7.14 -8.64 -6.96
N GLU A 193 -6.41 -7.59 -7.37
CA GLU A 193 -6.99 -6.25 -7.54
C GLU A 193 -8.16 -6.29 -8.52
N SER A 194 -7.95 -6.88 -9.70
CA SER A 194 -9.00 -7.04 -10.71
C SER A 194 -10.12 -7.97 -10.23
N ALA A 195 -9.77 -9.09 -9.59
CA ALA A 195 -10.76 -10.05 -9.10
C ALA A 195 -11.70 -9.42 -8.05
N TYR A 196 -11.17 -8.52 -7.22
CA TYR A 196 -11.96 -7.82 -6.22
C TYR A 196 -12.76 -6.64 -6.80
N ALA A 197 -12.12 -5.80 -7.63
CA ALA A 197 -12.73 -4.57 -8.14
C ALA A 197 -13.91 -4.82 -9.09
N ILE A 198 -13.81 -5.81 -10.00
CA ILE A 198 -14.84 -6.05 -11.03
C ILE A 198 -16.22 -6.35 -10.40
N PRO A 199 -16.36 -7.30 -9.45
CA PRO A 199 -17.64 -7.54 -8.79
C PRO A 199 -18.20 -6.33 -8.03
N GLN A 200 -17.36 -5.41 -7.53
CA GLN A 200 -17.85 -4.25 -6.77
C GLN A 200 -18.65 -3.27 -7.64
N GLU A 201 -18.54 -3.33 -8.97
CA GLU A 201 -19.32 -2.49 -9.89
C GLU A 201 -20.82 -2.86 -9.93
N PHE A 202 -21.21 -3.93 -9.23
CA PHE A 202 -22.55 -4.51 -9.27
C PHE A 202 -23.15 -4.64 -7.87
N ASP A 203 -24.42 -4.27 -7.74
CA ASP A 203 -25.15 -4.41 -6.47
C ASP A 203 -25.55 -5.87 -6.17
N LYS A 204 -25.92 -6.61 -7.22
CA LYS A 204 -26.27 -8.03 -7.18
C LYS A 204 -25.05 -8.89 -6.84
N PRO A 205 -25.23 -10.07 -6.20
CA PRO A 205 -24.15 -11.05 -6.05
C PRO A 205 -23.42 -11.29 -7.38
N ALA A 206 -22.12 -11.01 -7.38
CA ALA A 206 -21.28 -11.06 -8.57
C ALA A 206 -19.96 -11.77 -8.27
N CYS A 207 -19.43 -12.44 -9.29
CA CYS A 207 -18.19 -13.18 -9.25
C CYS A 207 -17.35 -12.85 -10.49
N ALA A 208 -16.06 -12.61 -10.30
CA ALA A 208 -15.09 -12.51 -11.37
C ALA A 208 -13.99 -13.56 -11.18
N ILE A 209 -13.49 -14.12 -12.28
CA ILE A 209 -12.36 -15.05 -12.28
C ILE A 209 -11.26 -14.46 -13.17
N ILE A 210 -10.11 -14.19 -12.55
CA ILE A 210 -8.94 -13.61 -13.21
C ILE A 210 -7.86 -14.66 -13.39
N LYS A 211 -7.20 -14.61 -14.54
CA LYS A 211 -5.99 -15.39 -14.82
C LYS A 211 -5.04 -14.59 -15.69
N HIS A 212 -3.82 -14.36 -15.21
CA HIS A 212 -2.77 -13.64 -15.95
C HIS A 212 -3.23 -12.22 -16.36
N ALA A 213 -3.84 -11.51 -15.41
CA ALA A 213 -4.40 -10.17 -15.58
C ALA A 213 -5.50 -10.05 -16.65
N ASN A 214 -6.21 -11.14 -16.95
CA ASN A 214 -7.38 -11.14 -17.83
C ASN A 214 -8.59 -11.77 -17.12
N PRO A 215 -9.79 -11.17 -17.22
CA PRO A 215 -11.03 -11.81 -16.81
C PRO A 215 -11.34 -12.99 -17.74
N CYS A 216 -11.25 -14.22 -17.24
CA CYS A 216 -11.65 -15.40 -17.99
C CYS A 216 -13.11 -15.81 -17.72
N GLY A 217 -13.70 -15.31 -16.64
CA GLY A 217 -15.10 -15.57 -16.32
C GLY A 217 -15.71 -14.49 -15.45
N PHE A 218 -16.98 -14.20 -15.70
CA PHE A 218 -17.78 -13.32 -14.85
C PHE A 218 -19.22 -13.82 -14.81
N GLY A 219 -19.89 -13.65 -13.67
CA GLY A 219 -21.28 -14.03 -13.50
C GLY A 219 -21.94 -13.25 -12.38
N MET A 220 -23.22 -12.95 -12.55
CA MET A 220 -24.12 -12.45 -11.51
C MET A 220 -25.20 -13.48 -11.23
N GLY A 221 -25.76 -13.49 -10.03
CA GLY A 221 -26.88 -14.36 -9.68
C GLY A 221 -27.67 -13.84 -8.49
N ASP A 222 -28.68 -14.60 -8.06
CA ASP A 222 -29.46 -14.29 -6.86
C ASP A 222 -28.67 -14.56 -5.58
N ASN A 223 -27.62 -15.38 -5.67
CA ASN A 223 -26.67 -15.68 -4.60
C ASN A 223 -25.24 -15.85 -5.17
N ILE A 224 -24.26 -15.91 -4.26
CA ILE A 224 -22.84 -15.98 -4.62
C ILE A 224 -22.47 -17.34 -5.28
N THR A 225 -23.12 -18.43 -4.89
CA THR A 225 -22.93 -19.75 -5.52
C THR A 225 -23.34 -19.73 -6.99
N GLU A 226 -24.49 -19.14 -7.31
CA GLU A 226 -24.97 -19.00 -8.68
C GLU A 226 -24.06 -18.09 -9.51
N ALA A 227 -23.66 -16.94 -8.95
CA ALA A 227 -22.71 -16.03 -9.59
C ALA A 227 -21.39 -16.75 -9.93
N TYR A 228 -20.86 -17.58 -9.02
CA TYR A 228 -19.67 -18.39 -9.26
C TYR A 228 -19.89 -19.41 -10.38
N LYS A 229 -20.98 -20.18 -10.36
CA LYS A 229 -21.29 -21.19 -11.38
C LYS A 229 -21.40 -20.57 -12.77
N ARG A 230 -22.04 -19.40 -12.88
CA ARG A 230 -22.13 -18.64 -14.14
C ARG A 230 -20.75 -18.13 -14.59
N ALA A 231 -19.93 -17.61 -13.68
CA ALA A 231 -18.57 -17.18 -14.00
C ALA A 231 -17.69 -18.34 -14.51
N VAL A 232 -17.81 -19.53 -13.92
CA VAL A 232 -17.13 -20.74 -14.42
C VAL A 232 -17.65 -21.16 -15.79
N SER A 233 -18.95 -21.02 -16.05
CA SER A 233 -19.55 -21.42 -17.33
C SER A 233 -19.09 -20.59 -18.54
N ALA A 234 -18.60 -19.37 -18.28
CA ALA A 234 -18.07 -18.49 -19.32
C ALA A 234 -16.80 -19.06 -19.98
N ASP A 235 -15.89 -19.65 -19.20
CA ASP A 235 -14.74 -20.41 -19.69
C ASP A 235 -14.36 -21.54 -18.71
N PRO A 236 -14.94 -22.74 -18.89
CA PRO A 236 -14.74 -23.86 -17.98
C PRO A 236 -13.34 -24.49 -18.08
N VAL A 237 -12.50 -24.07 -19.04
CA VAL A 237 -11.13 -24.58 -19.19
C VAL A 237 -10.14 -23.60 -18.55
N SER A 238 -10.30 -22.30 -18.79
CA SER A 238 -9.31 -21.31 -18.34
C SER A 238 -9.39 -21.03 -16.85
N TYR A 239 -10.53 -21.20 -16.19
CA TYR A 239 -10.70 -20.84 -14.78
C TYR A 239 -9.82 -21.65 -13.81
N PHE A 240 -9.32 -22.82 -14.23
CA PHE A 240 -8.40 -23.64 -13.43
C PHE A 240 -7.11 -22.86 -13.10
N GLY A 241 -6.80 -22.74 -11.81
CA GLY A 241 -5.69 -21.95 -11.30
C GLY A 241 -5.95 -20.44 -11.27
N GLY A 242 -7.18 -20.00 -11.53
CA GLY A 242 -7.56 -18.60 -11.46
C GLY A 242 -7.63 -18.06 -10.03
N ILE A 243 -7.74 -16.73 -9.96
CA ILE A 243 -8.10 -15.98 -8.75
C ILE A 243 -9.57 -15.61 -8.85
N VAL A 244 -10.35 -16.04 -7.85
CA VAL A 244 -11.80 -15.83 -7.82
C VAL A 244 -12.13 -14.70 -6.86
N GLY A 245 -12.91 -13.74 -7.31
CA GLY A 245 -13.31 -12.59 -6.51
C GLY A 245 -14.82 -12.39 -6.43
N PHE A 246 -15.29 -11.89 -5.29
CA PHE A 246 -16.70 -11.72 -4.96
C PHE A 246 -16.98 -10.33 -4.38
N ASN A 247 -18.20 -9.82 -4.58
CA ASN A 247 -18.67 -8.58 -3.95
C ASN A 247 -19.49 -8.77 -2.66
N LYS A 248 -19.88 -10.00 -2.32
CA LYS A 248 -20.55 -10.32 -1.04
C LYS A 248 -19.79 -11.43 -0.30
N LYS A 249 -20.26 -11.71 0.91
CA LYS A 249 -19.72 -12.75 1.79
C LYS A 249 -19.78 -14.14 1.14
N VAL A 250 -18.70 -14.90 1.26
CA VAL A 250 -18.65 -16.31 0.84
C VAL A 250 -19.24 -17.19 1.95
N ASP A 251 -20.24 -17.99 1.59
CA ASP A 251 -20.94 -18.91 2.47
C ASP A 251 -20.48 -20.37 2.32
N ILE A 252 -21.14 -21.26 3.07
CA ILE A 252 -20.81 -22.69 3.11
C ILE A 252 -21.02 -23.37 1.76
N GLU A 253 -22.10 -23.02 1.04
CA GLU A 253 -22.44 -23.63 -0.25
C GLU A 253 -21.41 -23.23 -1.31
N THR A 254 -21.10 -21.94 -1.39
CA THR A 254 -20.06 -21.43 -2.29
C THR A 254 -18.71 -22.07 -1.97
N ALA A 255 -18.35 -22.20 -0.68
CA ALA A 255 -17.09 -22.82 -0.29
C ALA A 255 -16.97 -24.29 -0.73
N GLN A 256 -18.07 -25.04 -0.75
CA GLN A 256 -18.08 -26.43 -1.24
C GLN A 256 -17.75 -26.52 -2.73
N GLU A 257 -18.25 -25.56 -3.53
CA GLU A 257 -17.93 -25.48 -4.96
C GLU A 257 -16.47 -25.04 -5.20
N LEU A 258 -15.98 -24.07 -4.41
CA LEU A 258 -14.64 -23.50 -4.54
C LEU A 258 -13.50 -24.49 -4.24
N ILE A 259 -13.75 -25.53 -3.44
CA ILE A 259 -12.73 -26.55 -3.13
C ILE A 259 -12.63 -27.68 -4.17
N GLN A 260 -13.59 -27.82 -5.07
CA GLN A 260 -13.54 -28.88 -6.08
C GLN A 260 -12.37 -28.67 -7.06
N PRO A 261 -12.20 -27.47 -7.67
CA PRO A 261 -11.10 -27.22 -8.59
C PRO A 261 -9.78 -26.88 -7.88
N PHE A 262 -8.74 -26.67 -8.67
CA PHE A 262 -7.54 -25.97 -8.23
C PHE A 262 -7.76 -24.47 -8.47
N LEU A 263 -7.70 -23.67 -7.40
CA LEU A 263 -7.72 -22.20 -7.44
C LEU A 263 -6.47 -21.70 -6.71
N GLU A 264 -5.90 -20.59 -7.18
CA GLU A 264 -4.74 -19.99 -6.51
C GLU A 264 -5.14 -19.13 -5.31
N CYS A 265 -6.21 -18.35 -5.46
CA CYS A 265 -6.64 -17.37 -4.48
C CYS A 265 -8.16 -17.12 -4.57
N ILE A 266 -8.77 -16.83 -3.43
CA ILE A 266 -10.15 -16.36 -3.32
C ILE A 266 -10.15 -15.04 -2.54
N ILE A 267 -10.81 -14.03 -3.09
CA ILE A 267 -10.93 -12.68 -2.50
C ILE A 267 -12.40 -12.27 -2.36
N ALA A 268 -12.78 -11.76 -1.19
CA ALA A 268 -14.16 -11.33 -0.90
C ALA A 268 -14.17 -10.29 0.23
N PRO A 269 -15.30 -9.61 0.52
CA PRO A 269 -15.39 -8.76 1.71
C PRO A 269 -15.27 -9.57 3.03
N SER A 270 -15.84 -10.77 3.07
CA SER A 270 -15.77 -11.65 4.24
C SER A 270 -16.11 -13.11 3.92
N PHE A 271 -15.86 -13.99 4.87
CA PHE A 271 -16.16 -15.43 4.79
C PHE A 271 -16.99 -15.84 6.02
N SER A 272 -17.91 -16.79 5.86
CA SER A 272 -18.54 -17.43 7.02
C SER A 272 -17.53 -18.30 7.78
N LYS A 273 -17.82 -18.62 9.05
CA LYS A 273 -16.96 -19.51 9.84
C LYS A 273 -16.89 -20.90 9.18
N GLU A 274 -18.05 -21.40 8.77
CA GLU A 274 -18.23 -22.68 8.09
C GLU A 274 -17.51 -22.70 6.74
N ALA A 275 -17.61 -21.62 5.95
CA ALA A 275 -16.88 -21.47 4.69
C ALA A 275 -15.37 -21.56 4.92
N THR A 276 -14.86 -20.85 5.94
CA THR A 276 -13.43 -20.86 6.29
C THR A 276 -12.93 -22.26 6.63
N GLU A 277 -13.70 -23.04 7.41
CA GLU A 277 -13.33 -24.43 7.74
C GLU A 277 -13.29 -25.36 6.52
N ILE A 278 -14.17 -25.13 5.53
CA ILE A 278 -14.14 -25.89 4.27
C ILE A 278 -12.91 -25.52 3.44
N LEU A 279 -12.60 -24.22 3.30
CA LEU A 279 -11.49 -23.72 2.49
C LEU A 279 -10.12 -24.16 3.05
N LYS A 280 -10.00 -24.37 4.37
CA LYS A 280 -8.79 -24.92 5.04
C LYS A 280 -8.37 -26.30 4.53
N LYS A 281 -9.28 -27.07 3.93
CA LYS A 281 -8.95 -28.37 3.31
C LYS A 281 -7.90 -28.23 2.19
N LYS A 282 -7.80 -27.06 1.55
CA LYS A 282 -6.77 -26.74 0.54
C LYS A 282 -5.71 -25.84 1.17
N LYS A 283 -4.73 -26.43 1.88
CA LYS A 283 -3.68 -25.70 2.62
C LYS A 283 -2.94 -24.60 1.84
N ASN A 284 -2.81 -24.76 0.52
CA ASN A 284 -2.09 -23.81 -0.34
C ASN A 284 -2.95 -22.65 -0.86
N LEU A 285 -4.28 -22.77 -0.78
CA LEU A 285 -5.25 -21.80 -1.28
C LEU A 285 -5.20 -20.53 -0.44
N ARG A 286 -4.92 -19.39 -1.07
CA ARG A 286 -5.00 -18.09 -0.39
C ARG A 286 -6.46 -17.68 -0.25
N VAL A 287 -6.83 -17.25 0.95
CA VAL A 287 -8.18 -16.76 1.26
C VAL A 287 -8.03 -15.38 1.86
N ILE A 288 -8.60 -14.38 1.19
CA ILE A 288 -8.32 -12.98 1.48
C ILE A 288 -9.62 -12.21 1.67
N SER A 289 -9.75 -11.54 2.81
CA SER A 289 -10.82 -10.58 3.03
C SER A 289 -10.35 -9.16 2.79
N VAL A 290 -11.17 -8.34 2.14
CA VAL A 290 -10.93 -6.90 1.97
C VAL A 290 -11.92 -6.11 2.81
N ASN A 291 -11.43 -5.09 3.52
CA ASN A 291 -12.29 -4.14 4.21
C ASN A 291 -12.99 -3.25 3.15
N PRO A 292 -14.32 -3.31 3.01
CA PRO A 292 -15.04 -2.50 2.01
C PRO A 292 -14.91 -0.99 2.25
N ASP A 293 -14.61 -0.56 3.48
CA ASP A 293 -14.41 0.85 3.83
C ASP A 293 -12.95 1.31 3.59
N TYR A 294 -12.09 0.43 3.05
CA TYR A 294 -10.72 0.80 2.75
C TYR A 294 -10.68 1.76 1.56
N ASN A 295 -10.15 2.96 1.81
CA ASN A 295 -9.97 3.95 0.76
C ASN A 295 -8.75 3.57 -0.09
N GLU A 296 -9.00 2.97 -1.25
CA GLU A 296 -7.96 2.55 -2.18
C GLU A 296 -7.17 3.74 -2.75
N ALA A 297 -5.91 3.50 -3.08
CA ALA A 297 -5.12 4.46 -3.82
C ALA A 297 -5.76 4.71 -5.19
N PHE A 298 -6.11 5.97 -5.45
CA PHE A 298 -6.80 6.42 -6.67
C PHE A 298 -5.84 6.70 -7.84
N ILE A 299 -4.58 6.29 -7.72
CA ILE A 299 -3.50 6.61 -8.67
C ILE A 299 -2.93 5.33 -9.29
N SER A 300 -2.46 5.44 -10.53
CA SER A 300 -1.73 4.40 -11.25
C SER A 300 -0.41 4.97 -11.77
N ILE A 301 0.66 4.23 -11.55
CA ILE A 301 2.02 4.62 -11.94
C ILE A 301 2.66 3.48 -12.71
N LYS A 302 3.20 3.81 -13.88
CA LYS A 302 3.86 2.84 -14.75
C LYS A 302 5.24 3.34 -15.16
N SER A 303 6.26 2.50 -14.96
CA SER A 303 7.59 2.75 -15.49
C SER A 303 7.61 2.61 -17.01
N VAL A 304 8.29 3.53 -17.69
CA VAL A 304 8.51 3.55 -19.13
C VAL A 304 9.96 3.94 -19.44
N ALA A 305 10.38 3.85 -20.70
CA ALA A 305 11.74 4.22 -21.09
C ALA A 305 12.03 5.68 -20.73
N GLY A 306 12.95 5.88 -19.79
CA GLY A 306 13.39 7.22 -19.35
C GLY A 306 12.48 7.92 -18.34
N GLY A 307 11.45 7.28 -17.79
CA GLY A 307 10.59 7.93 -16.79
C GLY A 307 9.39 7.12 -16.31
N TYR A 308 8.38 7.82 -15.78
CA TYR A 308 7.16 7.25 -15.23
C TYR A 308 5.93 7.94 -15.81
N LEU A 309 4.87 7.17 -16.09
CA LEU A 309 3.53 7.68 -16.37
C LEU A 309 2.72 7.68 -15.08
N PHE A 310 2.02 8.78 -14.81
CA PHE A 310 1.11 8.92 -13.68
C PHE A 310 -0.28 9.25 -14.21
N GLN A 311 -1.30 8.57 -13.71
CA GLN A 311 -2.69 8.88 -14.00
C GLN A 311 -3.59 8.53 -12.81
N GLN A 312 -4.81 9.07 -12.82
CA GLN A 312 -5.87 8.57 -11.96
C GLN A 312 -6.34 7.20 -12.44
N LYS A 313 -6.82 6.36 -11.52
CA LYS A 313 -7.54 5.13 -11.88
C LYS A 313 -8.87 5.49 -12.54
N ASP A 314 -9.31 4.66 -13.47
CA ASP A 314 -10.63 4.81 -14.08
C ASP A 314 -11.70 4.45 -13.05
N SER A 315 -12.37 5.46 -12.50
CA SER A 315 -13.42 5.32 -11.50
C SER A 315 -14.80 5.75 -12.00
N ILE A 316 -14.91 6.18 -13.26
CA ILE A 316 -16.17 6.68 -13.78
C ILE A 316 -17.04 5.46 -14.05
N LEU A 317 -18.08 5.27 -13.25
CA LEU A 317 -19.12 4.29 -13.51
C LEU A 317 -19.94 4.80 -14.72
N GLY A 318 -19.45 4.53 -15.92
CA GLY A 318 -20.23 4.70 -17.13
C GLY A 318 -21.44 3.76 -17.09
N GLY A 319 -22.61 4.26 -17.50
CA GLY A 319 -23.82 3.46 -17.63
C GLY A 319 -24.42 3.64 -19.02
N VAL A 320 -25.13 2.63 -19.50
CA VAL A 320 -25.75 2.65 -20.84
C VAL A 320 -26.96 3.58 -20.96
N ASN A 321 -27.34 4.26 -19.87
CA ASN A 321 -28.54 5.09 -19.75
C ASN A 321 -28.55 6.31 -20.69
N ASN A 322 -27.39 6.76 -21.19
CA ASN A 322 -27.25 7.95 -22.05
C ASN A 322 -26.74 7.61 -23.46
N LEU A 323 -26.96 6.39 -23.96
CA LEU A 323 -26.50 5.99 -25.29
C LEU A 323 -27.45 6.46 -26.41
N ASN A 324 -26.85 6.86 -27.53
CA ASN A 324 -27.59 7.14 -28.77
C ASN A 324 -27.90 5.85 -29.52
N ILE A 325 -29.18 5.55 -29.74
CA ILE A 325 -29.61 4.41 -30.56
C ILE A 325 -29.46 4.78 -32.04
N VAL A 326 -28.45 4.22 -32.71
CA VAL A 326 -28.14 4.48 -34.12
C VAL A 326 -28.84 3.53 -35.10
N THR A 327 -29.64 2.59 -34.59
CA THR A 327 -30.37 1.57 -35.35
C THR A 327 -31.87 1.85 -35.43
N LYS A 328 -32.55 1.26 -36.43
CA LYS A 328 -34.03 1.32 -36.53
C LYS A 328 -34.73 0.56 -35.40
N ARG A 329 -34.22 -0.62 -35.03
CA ARG A 329 -34.71 -1.41 -33.89
C ARG A 329 -34.12 -0.84 -32.60
N LYS A 330 -34.95 -0.64 -31.59
CA LYS A 330 -34.48 -0.32 -30.24
C LYS A 330 -34.09 -1.62 -29.51
N PRO A 331 -33.01 -1.64 -28.73
CA PRO A 331 -32.72 -2.75 -27.84
C PRO A 331 -33.89 -2.97 -26.86
N THR A 332 -34.14 -4.22 -26.51
CA THR A 332 -35.05 -4.63 -25.43
C THR A 332 -34.39 -4.37 -24.07
N ASP A 333 -35.17 -4.39 -22.98
CA ASP A 333 -34.63 -4.20 -21.63
C ASP A 333 -33.56 -5.26 -21.27
N ASN A 334 -33.75 -6.50 -21.71
CA ASN A 334 -32.76 -7.57 -21.55
C ASN A 334 -31.47 -7.27 -22.31
N GLU A 335 -31.56 -6.76 -23.53
CA GLU A 335 -30.39 -6.35 -24.32
C GLU A 335 -29.71 -5.13 -23.69
N PHE A 336 -30.46 -4.17 -23.13
CA PHE A 336 -29.90 -3.05 -22.39
C PHE A 336 -29.15 -3.50 -21.13
N ASN A 337 -29.72 -4.41 -20.36
CA ASN A 337 -29.06 -4.99 -19.17
C ASN A 337 -27.77 -5.74 -19.57
N ALA A 338 -27.82 -6.54 -20.63
CA ALA A 338 -26.64 -7.23 -21.16
C ALA A 338 -25.56 -6.24 -21.62
N MET A 339 -25.95 -5.14 -22.28
CA MET A 339 -25.03 -4.09 -22.69
C MET A 339 -24.42 -3.35 -21.49
N ASP A 340 -25.18 -3.09 -20.41
CA ASP A 340 -24.64 -2.46 -19.19
C ASP A 340 -23.54 -3.32 -18.56
N VAL A 341 -23.81 -4.63 -18.46
CA VAL A 341 -22.84 -5.62 -17.99
C VAL A 341 -21.61 -5.64 -18.90
N GLY A 342 -21.81 -5.76 -20.21
CA GLY A 342 -20.71 -5.75 -21.18
C GLY A 342 -19.88 -4.47 -21.14
N TRP A 343 -20.53 -3.31 -20.97
CA TRP A 343 -19.87 -1.99 -20.90
C TRP A 343 -18.99 -1.84 -19.66
N LYS A 344 -19.46 -2.30 -18.50
CA LYS A 344 -18.67 -2.32 -17.26
C LYS A 344 -17.49 -3.30 -17.36
N LEU A 345 -17.74 -4.50 -17.89
CA LEU A 345 -16.71 -5.54 -18.00
C LEU A 345 -15.63 -5.23 -19.04
N VAL A 346 -15.99 -4.65 -20.20
CA VAL A 346 -15.02 -4.42 -21.28
C VAL A 346 -13.89 -3.47 -20.86
N ARG A 347 -14.14 -2.56 -19.92
CA ARG A 347 -13.13 -1.69 -19.31
C ARG A 347 -12.01 -2.48 -18.61
N GLN A 348 -12.36 -3.65 -18.10
CA GLN A 348 -11.49 -4.47 -17.25
C GLN A 348 -10.72 -5.51 -18.07
N VAL A 349 -10.92 -5.51 -19.40
CA VAL A 349 -10.22 -6.36 -20.35
C VAL A 349 -9.19 -5.54 -21.11
N LYS A 350 -7.98 -6.09 -21.32
CA LYS A 350 -6.90 -5.40 -22.03
C LYS A 350 -7.33 -5.06 -23.47
N SER A 351 -7.07 -3.83 -23.89
CA SER A 351 -7.42 -3.35 -25.24
C SER A 351 -6.56 -4.01 -26.34
N ASN A 352 -7.11 -4.29 -27.53
CA ASN A 352 -8.52 -4.14 -27.94
C ASN A 352 -9.39 -5.25 -27.36
N ALA A 353 -10.56 -4.89 -26.82
CA ALA A 353 -11.44 -5.82 -26.10
C ALA A 353 -12.84 -5.88 -26.71
N ILE A 354 -13.40 -7.08 -26.74
CA ILE A 354 -14.81 -7.34 -27.05
C ILE A 354 -15.34 -8.26 -25.94
N VAL A 355 -16.43 -7.86 -25.31
CA VAL A 355 -17.16 -8.68 -24.34
C VAL A 355 -18.52 -9.03 -24.93
N LEU A 356 -18.82 -10.33 -25.00
CA LEU A 356 -20.16 -10.82 -25.32
C LEU A 356 -20.85 -11.13 -23.99
N ALA A 357 -21.95 -10.44 -23.72
CA ALA A 357 -22.74 -10.61 -22.51
C ALA A 357 -24.20 -10.91 -22.88
N ASP A 358 -24.86 -11.70 -22.05
CA ASP A 358 -26.30 -11.90 -22.06
C ASP A 358 -26.93 -11.20 -20.84
N ASN A 359 -28.22 -11.42 -20.61
CA ASN A 359 -28.97 -10.76 -19.54
C ASN A 359 -28.69 -11.32 -18.13
N MET A 360 -27.74 -12.26 -18.01
CA MET A 360 -27.36 -13.01 -16.80
C MET A 360 -28.54 -13.53 -15.99
#